data_AF-A0AAJ0JPD9-F1
#
_entry.id   AF-A0AAJ0JPD9-F1
#
_cell.length_a   1.000
_cell.length_b   1.000
_cell.length_c   1.000
_cell.angle_alpha   90.00
_cell.angle_beta   90.00
_cell.angle_gamma   90.00
#
_symmetry.space_group_name_H-M   'P 1'
#
loop_
_entity.id
_entity.type
_entity.pdbx_description
1 polymer ?
#
loop_
_entity_poly.entity_id
_entity_poly.type
_entity_poly.pdbx_seq_one_letter_code
_entity_poly.pdbx_strand_id
1 'polypeptide(L)'
;MFSRNLKYLRQKNGLEQIDLAHKLGRKSASSISEWEKGKYTPKMSTLNKLAEIFNVSIDELMNEDLENGTSSEPKTLAAHLEGQDYTQEELDKILEFAEMVRKSRDK
;
A
#
# COMPACT_ATOMS: atom_id res chain seq x y z
N MET A 1 3.04 -11.20 -7.34
CA MET A 1 2.82 -9.87 -6.75
C MET A 1 1.41 -9.72 -6.22
N PHE A 2 0.38 -9.67 -7.07
CA PHE A 2 -1.03 -9.53 -6.68
C PHE A 2 -1.48 -10.30 -5.42
N SER A 3 -1.27 -11.62 -5.38
CA SER A 3 -1.72 -12.47 -4.27
C SER A 3 -1.17 -12.04 -2.91
N ARG A 4 0.09 -11.63 -2.89
CA ARG A 4 0.79 -11.14 -1.68
C ARG A 4 0.30 -9.75 -1.30
N ASN A 5 0.17 -8.85 -2.28
CA ASN A 5 -0.35 -7.50 -2.06
C ASN A 5 -1.78 -7.51 -1.51
N LEU A 6 -2.64 -8.37 -2.06
CA LEU A 6 -4.00 -8.54 -1.58
C LEU A 6 -4.04 -8.99 -0.11
N LYS A 7 -3.24 -10.01 0.23
CA LYS A 7 -3.15 -10.52 1.60
C LYS A 7 -2.63 -9.44 2.55
N TYR A 8 -1.58 -8.73 2.16
CA TYR A 8 -0.98 -7.63 2.93
C TYR A 8 -2.01 -6.52 3.19
N LEU A 9 -2.67 -6.00 2.15
CA LEU A 9 -3.67 -4.94 2.27
C LEU A 9 -4.84 -5.37 3.15
N ARG A 10 -5.32 -6.61 3.00
CA ARG A 10 -6.38 -7.16 3.85
C ARG A 10 -5.96 -7.18 5.32
N GLN A 11 -4.77 -7.69 5.62
CA GLN A 11 -4.26 -7.77 6.99
C GLN A 11 -3.98 -6.39 7.59
N LYS A 12 -3.44 -5.45 6.79
CA LYS A 12 -3.21 -4.06 7.18
C LYS A 12 -4.50 -3.34 7.59
N ASN A 13 -5.62 -3.71 6.97
CA ASN A 13 -6.95 -3.19 7.29
C ASN A 13 -7.66 -3.99 8.40
N GLY A 14 -7.00 -4.96 9.02
CA GLY A 14 -7.58 -5.79 10.09
C GLY A 14 -8.76 -6.67 9.63
N LEU A 15 -8.84 -7.00 8.35
CA LEU A 15 -9.95 -7.75 7.78
C LEU A 15 -9.66 -9.26 7.76
N GLU A 16 -10.64 -10.08 8.11
CA GLU A 16 -10.61 -11.50 7.76
C GLU A 16 -10.95 -11.71 6.28
N GLN A 17 -10.66 -12.90 5.74
CA GLN A 17 -11.00 -13.22 4.35
C GLN A 17 -12.52 -13.14 4.09
N ILE A 18 -13.34 -13.46 5.10
CA ILE A 18 -14.79 -13.37 5.01
C ILE A 18 -15.28 -11.93 4.99
N ASP A 19 -14.64 -11.01 5.73
CA ASP A 19 -15.00 -9.60 5.74
C ASP A 19 -14.74 -8.94 4.39
N LEU A 20 -13.60 -9.26 3.78
CA LEU A 20 -13.29 -8.78 2.43
C LEU A 20 -14.26 -9.37 1.39
N ALA A 21 -14.65 -10.64 1.54
CA ALA A 21 -15.66 -11.24 0.69
C ALA A 21 -17.00 -10.50 0.80
N HIS A 22 -17.46 -10.20 2.02
CA HIS A 22 -18.69 -9.44 2.25
C HIS A 22 -18.63 -8.04 1.64
N LYS A 23 -17.51 -7.32 1.78
CA LYS A 23 -17.29 -6.01 1.13
C LYS A 23 -17.38 -6.08 -0.39
N LEU A 24 -16.99 -7.21 -0.98
CA LEU A 24 -17.10 -7.47 -2.42
C LEU A 24 -18.47 -8.04 -2.85
N GLY A 25 -19.44 -8.14 -1.94
CA GLY A 25 -20.76 -8.73 -2.20
C GLY A 25 -20.74 -10.24 -2.40
N ARG A 26 -19.74 -10.94 -1.84
CA ARG A 26 -19.58 -12.40 -1.92
C ARG A 26 -19.96 -13.04 -0.59
N LYS A 27 -20.63 -14.20 -0.64
CA LYS A 27 -21.09 -14.94 0.56
C LYS A 27 -20.03 -15.83 1.20
N SER A 28 -18.87 -16.03 0.55
CA SER A 28 -17.84 -16.97 1.00
C SER A 28 -16.44 -16.40 0.77
N ALA A 29 -15.54 -16.72 1.71
CA ALA A 29 -14.12 -16.42 1.66
C ALA A 29 -13.34 -17.24 0.61
N SER A 30 -13.94 -18.27 -0.02
CA SER A 30 -13.25 -19.18 -0.94
C SER A 30 -12.50 -18.45 -2.05
N SER A 31 -13.13 -17.44 -2.67
CA SER A 31 -12.49 -16.67 -3.74
C SER A 31 -11.29 -15.87 -3.25
N ILE A 32 -11.40 -15.25 -2.08
CA ILE A 32 -10.29 -14.48 -1.47
C ILE A 32 -9.13 -15.43 -1.16
N SER A 33 -9.42 -16.59 -0.59
CA SER A 33 -8.42 -17.62 -0.29
C SER A 33 -7.68 -18.08 -1.54
N GLU A 34 -8.38 -18.34 -2.65
CA GLU A 34 -7.75 -18.74 -3.91
C GLU A 34 -6.92 -17.62 -4.55
N TRP A 35 -7.34 -16.36 -4.41
CA TRP A 35 -6.59 -15.19 -4.87
C TRP A 35 -5.31 -14.97 -4.05
N GLU A 36 -5.39 -15.08 -2.72
CA GLU A 36 -4.24 -14.95 -1.83
C GLU A 36 -3.24 -16.11 -1.96
N LYS A 37 -3.71 -17.28 -2.40
CA LYS A 37 -2.84 -18.42 -2.77
C LYS A 37 -2.24 -18.29 -4.17
N GLY A 38 -2.67 -17.30 -4.95
CA GLY A 38 -2.22 -17.09 -6.33
C GLY A 38 -2.73 -18.12 -7.32
N LYS A 39 -3.78 -18.88 -6.97
CA LYS A 39 -4.37 -19.90 -7.85
C LYS A 39 -5.17 -19.27 -8.99
N TYR A 40 -5.84 -18.17 -8.70
CA TYR A 40 -6.62 -17.41 -9.68
C TYR A 40 -6.46 -15.91 -9.46
N THR A 41 -6.64 -15.15 -10.54
CA THR A 41 -6.71 -13.69 -10.50
C THR A 41 -8.17 -13.26 -10.72
N PRO A 42 -8.70 -12.31 -9.95
CA PRO A 42 -10.05 -11.79 -10.16
C PRO A 42 -10.20 -11.10 -11.52
N LYS A 43 -11.44 -10.96 -11.99
CA LYS A 43 -11.78 -10.18 -13.18
C LYS A 43 -11.52 -8.69 -12.95
N MET A 44 -11.31 -7.94 -14.04
CA MET A 44 -11.04 -6.50 -14.00
C MET A 44 -12.06 -5.70 -13.16
N SER A 45 -13.35 -6.03 -13.24
CA SER A 45 -14.40 -5.37 -12.43
C SER A 45 -14.22 -5.58 -10.92
N THR A 46 -13.67 -6.73 -10.51
CA THR A 46 -13.36 -7.01 -9.10
C THR A 46 -12.04 -6.37 -8.69
N LEU A 47 -11.06 -6.29 -9.59
CA LEU A 47 -9.82 -5.55 -9.36
C LEU A 47 -10.08 -4.06 -9.11
N ASN A 48 -10.98 -3.42 -9.87
CA ASN A 48 -11.38 -2.04 -9.63
C ASN A 48 -11.97 -1.85 -8.21
N LYS A 49 -12.87 -2.75 -7.79
CA LYS A 49 -13.43 -2.70 -6.43
C LYS A 49 -12.37 -2.90 -5.34
N LEU A 50 -11.41 -3.79 -5.56
CA LEU A 50 -10.31 -4.00 -4.63
C LEU A 50 -9.42 -2.75 -4.52
N ALA A 51 -9.09 -2.14 -5.66
CA ALA A 51 -8.38 -0.88 -5.74
C ALA A 51 -9.10 0.24 -4.98
N GLU A 52 -10.42 0.38 -5.17
CA GLU A 52 -11.26 1.33 -4.43
C GLU A 52 -11.29 1.04 -2.92
N ILE A 53 -11.50 -0.22 -2.51
CA ILE A 53 -11.57 -0.60 -1.09
C ILE A 53 -10.27 -0.28 -0.35
N PHE A 54 -9.13 -0.48 -1.01
CA PHE A 54 -7.82 -0.31 -0.39
C PHE A 54 -7.17 1.03 -0.71
N ASN A 55 -7.83 1.88 -1.51
CA ASN A 55 -7.33 3.17 -1.96
C ASN A 55 -5.92 3.07 -2.59
N VAL A 56 -5.78 2.13 -3.53
CA VAL A 56 -4.58 1.91 -4.34
C VAL A 56 -4.98 1.81 -5.81
N SER A 57 -4.06 2.08 -6.72
CA SER A 57 -4.27 1.80 -8.14
C SER A 57 -4.21 0.29 -8.43
N ILE A 58 -4.75 -0.11 -9.58
CA ILE A 58 -4.65 -1.49 -10.05
C ILE A 58 -3.19 -1.85 -10.35
N ASP A 59 -2.40 -0.88 -10.83
CA ASP A 59 -0.99 -1.11 -11.13
C ASP A 59 -0.20 -1.41 -9.85
N GLU A 60 -0.36 -0.59 -8.80
CA GLU A 60 0.20 -0.84 -7.46
C GLU A 60 -0.20 -2.22 -6.93
N LEU A 61 -1.49 -2.56 -7.07
CA LEU A 61 -2.01 -3.84 -6.59
C LEU A 61 -1.41 -5.04 -7.34
N MET A 62 -1.11 -4.90 -8.63
CA MET A 62 -0.68 -6.00 -9.50
C MET A 62 0.84 -6.13 -9.63
N ASN A 63 1.55 -5.01 -9.70
CA ASN A 63 2.93 -4.93 -10.18
C ASN A 63 3.94 -4.49 -9.11
N GLU A 64 3.52 -3.78 -8.06
CA GLU A 64 4.42 -3.29 -7.02
C GLU A 64 4.59 -4.26 -5.84
N ASP A 65 5.64 -4.08 -5.04
CA ASP A 65 5.80 -4.77 -3.76
C ASP A 65 5.29 -3.88 -2.61
N LEU A 66 3.99 -4.00 -2.31
CA LEU A 66 3.34 -3.21 -1.27
C LEU A 66 3.73 -3.65 0.16
N GLU A 67 4.25 -4.88 0.32
CA GLU A 67 4.65 -5.42 1.61
C GLU A 67 6.02 -4.87 2.05
N ASN A 68 6.99 -4.87 1.14
CA ASN A 68 8.37 -4.45 1.45
C ASN A 68 8.66 -2.99 1.07
N GLY A 69 7.65 -2.28 0.56
CA GLY A 69 7.73 -0.87 0.27
C GLY A 69 8.71 -0.57 -0.87
N THR A 70 8.34 -0.94 -2.10
CA THR A 70 8.87 -0.21 -3.26
C THR A 70 8.11 1.10 -3.39
N SER A 71 8.37 2.07 -2.52
CA SER A 71 8.02 3.47 -2.83
C SER A 71 8.94 3.91 -3.96
N SER A 72 8.55 3.63 -5.20
CA SER A 72 9.26 4.15 -6.37
C SER A 72 9.07 5.67 -6.51
N GLU A 73 8.14 6.27 -5.76
CA GLU A 73 8.07 7.71 -5.61
C GLU A 73 8.54 8.15 -4.22
N PRO A 74 9.44 9.15 -4.13
CA PRO A 74 9.50 9.94 -2.92
C PRO A 74 8.09 10.50 -2.70
N LYS A 75 7.45 10.16 -1.57
CA LYS A 75 6.32 10.94 -1.06
C LYS A 75 6.85 12.35 -0.87
N THR A 76 6.63 13.20 -1.86
CA THR A 76 7.09 14.58 -1.88
C THR A 76 6.34 15.29 -0.76
N LEU A 77 7.00 15.43 0.40
CA LEU A 77 6.48 16.16 1.56
C LEU A 77 6.14 17.63 1.20
N ALA A 78 6.70 18.14 0.08
CA ALA A 78 6.51 19.52 -0.36
C ALA A 78 5.08 19.86 -0.82
N ALA A 79 4.25 18.89 -1.22
CA ALA A 79 2.94 19.20 -1.83
C ALA A 79 1.82 19.56 -0.83
N HIS A 80 2.03 19.43 0.49
CA HIS A 80 1.00 19.71 1.51
C HIS A 80 1.36 20.83 2.51
N LEU A 81 2.45 21.56 2.24
CA LEU A 81 2.87 22.74 3.00
C LEU A 81 2.52 23.98 2.18
N GLU A 82 1.23 24.17 1.88
CA GLU A 82 0.79 25.45 1.31
C GLU A 82 1.02 26.56 2.34
N GLY A 83 2.10 27.32 2.18
CA GLY A 83 2.32 28.60 2.87
C GLY A 83 3.27 28.62 4.08
N GLN A 84 4.04 27.56 4.32
CA GLN A 84 5.17 27.63 5.26
C GLN A 84 6.47 27.35 4.52
N ASP A 85 7.12 28.41 4.08
CA ASP A 85 8.51 28.34 3.60
C ASP A 85 9.39 27.97 4.81
N TYR A 86 10.00 26.79 4.79
CA TYR A 86 11.01 26.43 5.78
C TYR A 86 12.24 27.32 5.62
N THR A 87 12.80 27.76 6.74
CA THR A 87 14.12 28.39 6.76
C THR A 87 15.20 27.38 6.37
N GLN A 88 16.35 27.88 5.92
CA GLN A 88 17.52 27.04 5.61
C GLN A 88 17.90 26.15 6.81
N GLU A 89 17.85 26.68 8.03
CA GLU A 89 18.16 25.92 9.25
C GLU A 89 17.18 24.78 9.53
N GLU A 90 15.90 24.96 9.23
CA GLU A 90 14.88 23.92 9.38
C GLU A 90 15.05 22.83 8.33
N LEU A 91 15.37 23.21 7.08
CA LEU A 91 15.70 22.27 6.02
C LEU A 91 16.94 21.44 6.36
N ASP A 92 17.99 22.07 6.89
CA ASP A 92 19.22 21.39 7.31
C ASP A 92 18.94 20.37 8.43
N LYS A 93 18.10 20.72 9.42
CA LYS A 93 17.66 19.79 10.49
C LYS A 93 16.87 18.60 9.95
N ILE A 94 15.97 18.85 8.99
CA ILE A 94 15.20 17.79 8.35
C ILE A 94 16.12 16.83 7.59
N LEU A 95 17.10 17.36 6.85
CA LEU A 95 18.09 16.57 6.12
C LEU A 95 18.98 15.76 7.07
N GLU A 96 19.46 16.36 8.16
CA GLU A 96 20.26 15.67 9.18
C GLU A 96 19.47 14.50 9.81
N PHE A 97 18.20 14.71 10.14
CA PHE A 97 17.33 13.65 10.67
C PHE A 97 17.15 12.53 9.63
N ALA A 98 16.94 12.87 8.37
CA ALA A 98 16.83 11.88 7.30
C ALA A 98 18.12 11.05 7.13
N GLU A 99 19.30 11.67 7.26
CA GLU A 99 20.58 10.97 7.27
C GLU A 99 20.74 10.05 8.48
N MET A 100 20.35 10.52 9.68
CA MET A 100 20.40 9.73 10.91
C MET A 100 19.56 8.45 10.76
N VAL A 101 18.33 8.57 10.27
CA VAL A 101 17.43 7.43 10.05
C VAL A 101 18.02 6.44 9.05
N ARG A 102 18.65 6.90 7.96
CA ARG A 102 19.34 6.03 6.99
C ARG A 102 20.48 5.25 7.66
N LYS A 103 21.34 5.92 8.41
CA LYS A 103 22.50 5.30 9.09
C LYS A 103 22.11 4.27 10.14
N SER A 104 20.93 4.42 10.75
CA SER A 104 20.39 3.45 11.72
C SER A 104 19.70 2.24 11.08
N ARG A 105 19.46 2.24 9.76
CA ARG A 105 18.74 1.18 9.05
C ARG A 105 19.64 0.05 8.54
N ASP A 106 20.95 0.32 8.44
CA ASP A 106 21.98 -0.60 7.97
C ASP A 106 22.80 -1.24 9.13
N LYS A 107 22.29 -1.20 10.37
CA LYS A 107 22.85 -1.86 11.56
C LYS A 107 21.86 -2.85 12.14
#